data_AF-A0A822XUF6-F1
#
_entry.id   AF-A0A822XUF6-F1
#
_cell.length_a   1.000
_cell.length_b   1.000
_cell.length_c   1.000
_cell.angle_alpha   90.00
_cell.angle_beta   90.00
_cell.angle_gamma   90.00
#
_symmetry.space_group_name_H-M   'P 1'
#
loop_
_entity.id
_entity.type
_entity.pdbx_description
1 polymer ?
#
loop_
_entity_poly.entity_id
_entity_poly.type
_entity_poly.pdbx_seq_one_letter_code
_entity_poly.pdbx_strand_id
1 'polypeptide(L)'
;MYHLRDFQGRGGRPKNAEEYFNYVHSSLRDVIEWCFGFLKARFPILKMMPPYPIQKQIRIVFACCVLHNFIWMLQIQDVYWNGFLQEDVPIEGKGRTLQGVAQTPIEIGSQATRWMEQVKDEIMFKMADHYNLRDNHNRPRNNRRR
;
A
#
# COMPACT_ATOMS: atom_id res chain seq x y z
N MET A 1 4.74 -1.39 12.39
CA MET A 1 4.08 -0.83 11.18
C MET A 1 4.03 0.67 11.43
N TYR A 2 4.69 1.48 10.60
CA TYR A 2 4.71 2.94 10.79
C TYR A 2 3.27 3.46 10.59
N HIS A 3 2.68 4.12 11.59
CA HIS A 3 1.29 4.53 11.50
C HIS A 3 1.19 5.92 10.85
N LEU A 4 0.36 6.06 9.82
CA LEU A 4 0.04 7.34 9.16
C LEU A 4 -0.39 8.44 10.15
N ARG A 5 -0.95 8.03 11.30
CA ARG A 5 -1.33 8.89 12.44
C ARG A 5 -0.13 9.52 13.16
N ASP A 6 1.03 8.85 13.19
CA ASP A 6 2.25 9.36 13.84
C ASP A 6 2.80 10.61 13.12
N PHE A 7 2.50 10.74 11.83
CA PHE A 7 2.83 11.91 11.03
C PHE A 7 1.85 13.08 11.23
N GLN A 8 0.57 12.78 11.42
CA GLN A 8 -0.46 13.80 11.65
C GLN A 8 -0.30 14.52 13.00
N GLY A 9 0.21 13.85 14.03
CA GLY A 9 0.39 14.43 15.37
C GLY A 9 1.70 15.20 15.60
N ARG A 10 2.73 15.03 14.75
CA ARG A 10 4.11 15.56 14.99
C ARG A 10 4.54 16.70 14.06
N GLY A 11 3.63 17.30 13.30
CA GLY A 11 3.95 18.39 12.37
C GLY A 11 4.21 17.94 10.92
N GLY A 12 3.67 16.78 10.53
CA GLY A 12 3.29 16.46 9.14
C GLY A 12 4.40 16.25 8.11
N ARG A 13 5.67 16.54 8.41
CA ARG A 13 6.77 16.46 7.45
C ARG A 13 7.81 15.42 7.87
N PRO A 14 8.27 14.55 6.95
CA PRO A 14 9.34 13.61 7.22
C PRO A 14 10.61 14.38 7.52
N LYS A 15 11.32 14.00 8.58
CA LYS A 15 12.56 14.69 8.97
C LYS A 15 13.78 14.11 8.28
N ASN A 16 13.70 12.87 7.81
CA ASN A 16 14.79 12.17 7.14
C ASN A 16 14.30 11.41 5.89
N ALA A 17 15.21 11.13 4.95
CA ALA A 17 14.92 10.36 3.74
C ALA A 17 14.36 8.96 4.06
N GLU A 18 14.86 8.33 5.13
CA GLU A 18 14.36 7.05 5.62
C GLU A 18 12.92 7.13 6.14
N GLU A 19 12.58 8.19 6.88
CA GLU A 19 11.20 8.41 7.34
C GLU A 19 10.26 8.65 6.15
N TYR A 20 10.71 9.38 5.13
CA TYR A 20 9.93 9.61 3.91
C TYR A 20 9.71 8.32 3.12
N PHE A 21 10.77 7.52 2.94
CA PHE A 21 10.66 6.22 2.29
C PHE A 21 9.71 5.30 3.05
N ASN A 22 9.84 5.20 4.37
CA ASN A 22 8.97 4.40 5.20
C ASN A 22 7.51 4.88 5.13
N TYR A 23 7.28 6.19 5.08
CA TYR A 23 5.96 6.78 4.90
C TYR A 23 5.35 6.41 3.54
N VAL A 24 6.08 6.65 2.43
CA VAL A 24 5.60 6.34 1.08
C VAL A 24 5.38 4.83 0.92
N HIS A 25 6.30 4.02 1.43
CA HIS A 25 6.20 2.56 1.40
C HIS A 25 4.97 2.08 2.20
N SER A 26 4.75 2.61 3.40
CA SER A 26 3.58 2.24 4.22
C SER A 26 2.28 2.71 3.57
N SER A 27 2.23 3.95 3.07
CA SER A 27 1.06 4.48 2.37
C SER A 27 0.68 3.65 1.14
N LEU A 28 1.67 3.26 0.33
CA LEU A 28 1.45 2.37 -0.81
C LEU A 28 0.96 0.99 -0.37
N ARG A 29 1.56 0.43 0.68
CA ARG A 29 1.14 -0.85 1.25
C ARG A 29 -0.30 -0.81 1.73
N ASP A 30 -0.70 0.25 2.43
CA ASP A 30 -2.07 0.45 2.91
C ASP A 30 -3.06 0.49 1.73
N VAL A 31 -2.74 1.19 0.64
CA VAL A 31 -3.57 1.20 -0.58
C VAL A 31 -3.69 -0.19 -1.20
N ILE A 32 -2.58 -0.95 -1.28
CA ILE A 32 -2.59 -2.32 -1.82
C ILE A 32 -3.45 -3.24 -0.95
N GLU A 33 -3.29 -3.17 0.38
CA GLU A 33 -4.07 -3.95 1.33
C GLU A 33 -5.57 -3.63 1.24
N TRP A 34 -5.92 -2.34 1.15
CA TRP A 34 -7.28 -1.88 0.92
C TRP A 34 -7.85 -2.43 -0.39
N CYS A 35 -7.13 -2.29 -1.51
CA CYS A 35 -7.55 -2.80 -2.81
C CYS A 35 -7.86 -4.31 -2.77
N PHE A 36 -7.02 -5.10 -2.11
CA PHE A 36 -7.29 -6.53 -1.94
C PHE A 36 -8.47 -6.81 -1.01
N GLY A 37 -8.67 -5.98 0.02
CA GLY A 37 -9.87 -6.01 0.87
C GLY A 37 -11.14 -5.81 0.05
N PHE A 38 -11.19 -4.75 -0.75
CA PHE A 38 -12.31 -4.44 -1.65
C PHE A 38 -12.58 -5.54 -2.66
N LEU A 39 -11.53 -6.04 -3.33
CA LEU A 39 -11.67 -7.14 -4.29
C LEU A 39 -12.27 -8.39 -3.63
N LYS A 40 -11.82 -8.74 -2.42
CA LYS A 40 -12.36 -9.90 -1.68
C LYS A 40 -13.78 -9.67 -1.17
N ALA A 41 -14.13 -8.45 -0.80
CA ALA A 41 -15.50 -8.10 -0.39
C ALA A 41 -16.47 -8.21 -1.57
N ARG A 42 -16.06 -7.73 -2.74
CA ARG A 42 -16.86 -7.76 -3.98
C ARG A 42 -16.94 -9.14 -4.61
N PHE A 43 -15.84 -9.90 -4.61
CA PHE A 43 -15.73 -11.20 -5.26
C PHE A 43 -15.43 -12.28 -4.22
N PRO A 44 -16.47 -12.90 -3.62
CA PRO A 44 -16.31 -13.94 -2.60
C PRO A 44 -15.46 -15.14 -3.04
N ILE A 45 -15.37 -15.41 -4.35
CA ILE A 45 -14.48 -16.44 -4.92
C ILE A 45 -13.02 -16.21 -4.56
N LEU A 46 -12.60 -14.97 -4.27
CA LEU A 46 -11.25 -14.64 -3.82
C LEU A 46 -11.02 -14.93 -2.32
N LYS A 47 -12.09 -15.05 -1.53
CA LYS A 47 -12.01 -15.47 -0.11
C LYS A 47 -11.88 -16.98 0.03
N MET A 48 -12.64 -17.73 -0.77
CA MET A 48 -12.68 -19.19 -0.78
C MET A 48 -12.35 -19.69 -2.19
N MET A 49 -11.08 -19.57 -2.58
CA MET A 49 -10.62 -19.99 -3.91
C MET A 49 -10.76 -21.51 -4.05
N PRO A 50 -11.55 -22.02 -5.02
CA PRO A 50 -11.62 -23.46 -5.27
C PRO A 50 -10.25 -24.02 -5.66
N PRO A 51 -10.02 -25.34 -5.49
CA PRO A 51 -8.73 -25.99 -5.75
C PRO A 51 -8.48 -26.15 -7.27
N TYR A 52 -8.48 -25.03 -7.99
CA TYR A 52 -8.06 -24.97 -9.37
C TYR A 52 -6.52 -24.94 -9.47
N PRO A 53 -5.95 -25.39 -10.60
CA PRO A 53 -4.54 -25.17 -10.89
C PRO A 53 -4.16 -23.69 -10.77
N ILE A 54 -2.93 -23.40 -10.32
CA ILE A 54 -2.45 -22.02 -10.09
C ILE A 54 -2.69 -21.08 -11.28
N GLN A 55 -2.51 -21.59 -12.50
CA GLN A 55 -2.75 -20.84 -13.74
C GLN A 55 -4.19 -20.34 -13.87
N LYS A 56 -5.16 -21.14 -13.41
CA LYS A 56 -6.57 -20.77 -13.42
C LYS A 56 -6.91 -19.82 -12.27
N GLN A 57 -6.32 -20.01 -11.09
CA GLN A 57 -6.47 -19.06 -9.99
C GLN A 57 -5.96 -17.66 -10.35
N ILE A 58 -4.81 -17.57 -11.02
CA ILE A 58 -4.26 -16.29 -11.52
C ILE A 58 -5.23 -15.61 -12.49
N ARG A 59 -5.81 -16.36 -13.44
CA ARG A 59 -6.80 -15.82 -14.38
C ARG A 59 -8.06 -15.31 -13.67
N ILE A 60 -8.51 -15.98 -12.61
CA ILE A 60 -9.65 -15.53 -11.79
C ILE A 60 -9.32 -14.18 -11.12
N VAL A 61 -8.13 -14.04 -10.54
CA VAL A 61 -7.69 -12.78 -9.92
C VAL A 61 -7.66 -11.65 -10.97
N PHE A 62 -7.07 -11.89 -12.14
CA PHE A 62 -7.04 -10.90 -13.22
C PHE A 62 -8.44 -10.50 -13.69
N ALA A 63 -9.34 -11.47 -13.89
CA ALA A 63 -10.71 -11.19 -14.27
C ALA A 63 -11.43 -10.32 -13.22
N CYS A 64 -11.24 -10.61 -11.93
CA CYS A 64 -11.78 -9.78 -10.85
C CYS A 64 -11.24 -8.35 -10.88
N CYS A 65 -9.93 -8.16 -11.11
CA CYS A 65 -9.32 -6.83 -11.22
C CYS A 65 -9.87 -6.04 -12.42
N VAL A 66 -9.98 -6.68 -13.59
CA VAL A 66 -10.54 -6.03 -14.79
C VAL A 66 -11.98 -5.63 -14.57
N LEU A 67 -12.81 -6.52 -14.02
CA LEU A 67 -14.21 -6.23 -13.70
C LEU A 67 -14.34 -5.12 -12.67
N HIS A 68 -13.50 -5.11 -11.63
CA HIS A 68 -13.47 -4.04 -10.65
C HIS A 68 -13.15 -2.67 -11.30
N ASN A 69 -12.10 -2.63 -12.12
CA ASN A 69 -11.71 -1.41 -12.83
C ASN A 69 -12.82 -0.94 -13.77
N PHE A 70 -13.49 -1.87 -14.46
CA PHE A 70 -14.58 -1.56 -15.36
C PHE A 70 -15.78 -0.95 -14.64
N ILE A 71 -16.18 -1.52 -13.50
CA ILE A 71 -17.28 -0.98 -12.69
C ILE A 71 -16.93 0.41 -12.15
N TRP A 72 -15.68 0.61 -11.72
CA TRP A 72 -15.21 1.91 -11.24
C TRP A 72 -15.22 2.97 -12.34
N MET A 73 -14.78 2.63 -13.56
CA MET A 73 -14.82 3.53 -14.71
C MET A 73 -16.22 3.96 -15.10
N LEU A 74 -17.23 3.10 -14.92
CA LEU A 74 -18.62 3.40 -15.28
C LEU A 74 -19.36 4.26 -14.26
N GLN A 75 -18.71 4.72 -13.18
CA GLN A 75 -19.33 5.50 -12.09
C GLN A 75 -20.65 4.90 -11.56
N ILE A 76 -20.82 3.58 -11.68
CA ILE A 76 -21.93 2.89 -11.04
C ILE A 76 -21.73 3.12 -9.55
N GLN A 77 -22.69 3.82 -8.90
CA GLN A 77 -22.62 4.10 -7.47
C GLN A 77 -22.43 2.78 -6.72
N ASP A 78 -21.20 2.54 -6.32
CA ASP A 78 -20.81 1.25 -5.80
C ASP A 78 -21.10 1.24 -4.31
N VAL A 79 -22.17 0.57 -3.92
CA VAL A 79 -22.60 0.43 -2.52
C VAL A 79 -21.47 -0.16 -1.65
N TYR A 80 -20.56 -0.94 -2.27
CA TYR A 80 -19.37 -1.48 -1.61
C TYR A 80 -18.31 -0.41 -1.30
N TRP A 81 -18.21 0.66 -2.08
CA TRP A 81 -17.33 1.79 -1.77
C TRP A 81 -17.87 2.62 -0.61
N ASN A 82 -19.18 2.90 -0.63
CA ASN A 82 -19.85 3.69 0.40
C ASN A 82 -19.93 2.96 1.75
N GLY A 83 -20.19 1.65 1.74
CA GLY A 83 -20.26 0.83 2.96
C GLY A 83 -18.91 0.64 3.65
N PHE A 84 -17.83 0.47 2.89
CA PHE A 84 -16.49 0.23 3.46
C PHE A 84 -15.82 1.51 4.01
N LEU A 85 -16.24 2.70 3.56
CA LEU A 85 -15.79 3.99 4.11
C LEU A 85 -16.62 4.43 5.33
N GLN A 86 -17.85 3.93 5.47
CA GLN A 86 -18.79 4.38 6.51
C GLN A 86 -18.89 3.42 7.69
N GLU A 87 -18.61 2.13 7.49
CA GLU A 87 -18.41 1.20 8.58
C GLU A 87 -16.92 1.14 8.91
N ASP A 88 -16.56 1.48 10.15
CA ASP A 88 -15.47 0.81 10.88
C ASP A 88 -15.87 -0.68 11.01
N VAL A 89 -16.08 -1.39 9.89
CA VAL A 89 -16.33 -2.83 9.90
C VAL A 89 -15.11 -3.37 10.61
N PRO A 90 -15.28 -4.04 11.77
CA PRO A 90 -14.19 -4.81 12.31
C PRO A 90 -13.81 -5.73 11.17
N ILE A 91 -12.64 -5.52 10.59
CA ILE A 91 -12.06 -6.49 9.70
C ILE A 91 -12.01 -7.72 10.60
N GLU A 92 -12.97 -8.64 10.49
CA GLU A 92 -12.87 -10.00 11.01
C GLU A 92 -11.84 -10.78 10.15
N GLY A 93 -10.74 -10.11 9.79
CA GLY A 93 -9.41 -10.59 10.08
C GLY A 93 -8.94 -9.95 11.40
N LYS A 94 -9.68 -10.18 12.50
CA LYS A 94 -8.99 -10.48 13.76
C LYS A 94 -7.99 -11.51 13.32
N GLY A 95 -6.71 -11.16 13.41
CA GLY A 95 -5.65 -12.04 12.96
C GLY A 95 -6.07 -13.44 13.37
N ARG A 96 -6.18 -14.35 12.39
CA ARG A 96 -5.81 -15.71 12.75
C ARG A 96 -4.42 -15.50 13.32
N THR A 97 -4.33 -15.39 14.64
CA THR A 97 -3.21 -15.89 15.39
C THR A 97 -3.08 -17.27 14.80
N LEU A 98 -2.19 -17.41 13.80
CA LEU A 98 -1.69 -18.70 13.40
C LEU A 98 -1.02 -19.17 14.66
N GLN A 99 -1.81 -19.84 15.51
CA GLN A 99 -1.31 -20.44 16.72
C GLN A 99 -0.38 -21.53 16.23
N GLY A 100 0.91 -21.22 16.24
CA GLY A 100 1.98 -22.16 15.94
C GLY A 100 2.19 -22.52 14.48
N VAL A 101 2.13 -21.58 13.53
CA VAL A 101 3.15 -21.67 12.46
C VAL A 101 4.23 -20.72 12.91
N ALA A 102 5.27 -21.27 13.53
CA ALA A 102 6.52 -20.54 13.64
C ALA A 102 6.78 -19.98 12.24
N GLN A 103 6.76 -18.65 12.08
CA GLN A 103 7.43 -18.04 10.94
C GLN A 103 8.87 -18.49 11.09
N THR A 104 9.20 -19.62 10.45
CA THR A 104 10.58 -19.90 10.09
C THR A 104 11.01 -18.63 9.39
N PRO A 105 11.99 -17.89 9.92
CA PRO A 105 12.55 -16.77 9.20
C PRO A 105 12.84 -17.29 7.81
N ILE A 106 12.21 -16.71 6.80
CA ILE A 106 12.62 -16.99 5.43
C ILE A 106 14.07 -16.53 5.42
N GLU A 107 15.00 -17.48 5.33
CA GLU A 107 16.42 -17.17 5.25
C GLU A 107 16.67 -16.51 3.90
N ILE A 108 16.43 -15.21 3.87
CA ILE A 108 16.77 -14.38 2.72
C ILE A 108 18.29 -14.32 2.75
N GLY A 109 18.94 -14.99 1.80
CA GLY A 109 20.39 -15.07 1.74
C GLY A 109 21.04 -13.69 1.78
N SER A 110 22.24 -13.60 2.36
CA SER A 110 22.96 -12.34 2.57
C SER A 110 23.20 -11.52 1.29
N GLN A 111 23.21 -12.15 0.12
CA GLN A 111 23.20 -11.45 -1.17
C GLN A 111 21.87 -10.76 -1.46
N ALA A 112 20.75 -11.44 -1.21
CA ALA A 112 19.42 -10.88 -1.44
C ALA A 112 19.12 -9.73 -0.48
N THR A 113 19.59 -9.79 0.78
CA THR A 113 19.45 -8.66 1.71
C THR A 113 20.23 -7.43 1.25
N ARG A 114 21.49 -7.61 0.84
CA ARG A 114 22.31 -6.52 0.29
C ARG A 114 21.72 -5.92 -0.97
N TRP A 115 21.16 -6.76 -1.85
CA TRP A 115 20.51 -6.28 -3.06
C TRP A 115 19.25 -5.46 -2.73
N MET A 116 18.44 -5.91 -1.77
CA MET A 116 17.28 -5.13 -1.30
C MET A 116 17.69 -3.82 -0.64
N GLU A 117 18.80 -3.78 0.10
CA GLU A 117 19.37 -2.54 0.65
C GLU A 117 19.80 -1.59 -0.46
N GLN A 118 20.51 -2.07 -1.49
CA GLN A 118 20.91 -1.26 -2.64
C GLN A 118 19.70 -0.68 -3.39
N VAL A 119 18.67 -1.49 -3.61
CA VAL A 119 17.43 -1.05 -4.26
C VAL A 119 16.69 -0.05 -3.37
N LYS A 120 16.63 -0.27 -2.05
CA LYS A 120 16.07 0.69 -1.09
C LYS A 120 16.78 2.04 -1.22
N ASP A 121 18.10 2.05 -1.19
CA ASP A 121 18.91 3.27 -1.28
C ASP A 121 18.71 4.02 -2.61
N GLU A 122 18.65 3.28 -3.73
CA GLU A 122 18.37 3.86 -5.04
C GLU A 122 16.98 4.52 -5.09
N ILE A 123 15.96 3.84 -4.54
CA ILE A 123 14.60 4.37 -4.46
C ILE A 123 14.57 5.60 -3.54
N MET A 124 15.21 5.54 -2.38
CA MET A 124 15.30 6.67 -1.46
C MET A 124 15.93 7.89 -2.12
N PHE A 125 17.01 7.70 -2.89
CA PHE A 125 17.65 8.78 -3.63
C PHE A 125 16.71 9.42 -4.65
N LYS A 126 16.04 8.62 -5.48
CA LYS A 126 15.06 9.11 -6.48
C LYS A 126 13.88 9.82 -5.82
N MET A 127 13.40 9.30 -4.69
CA MET A 127 12.31 9.88 -3.92
C MET A 127 12.71 11.23 -3.28
N ALA A 128 13.93 11.33 -2.75
CA ALA A 128 14.45 12.55 -2.16
C ALA A 128 14.70 13.64 -3.22
N ASP A 129 15.24 13.29 -4.39
CA ASP A 129 15.42 14.21 -5.52
C ASP A 129 14.06 14.80 -5.96
N HIS A 130 13.06 13.93 -6.18
CA HIS A 130 11.71 14.38 -6.53
C HIS A 130 11.05 15.22 -5.42
N TYR A 131 11.28 14.91 -4.14
CA TYR A 131 10.78 15.70 -3.01
C TYR A 131 11.42 17.10 -2.96
N ASN A 132 12.74 17.18 -3.12
CA ASN A 132 13.48 18.45 -3.11
C ASN A 132 13.12 19.35 -4.31
N LEU A 133 12.91 18.76 -5.49
CA LEU A 133 12.43 19.49 -6.67
C LEU A 133 11.04 20.10 -6.45
N ARG A 134 10.13 19.36 -5.79
CA ARG A 134 8.77 19.80 -5.50
C ARG A 134 8.73 20.90 -4.43
N ASP A 135 9.59 20.83 -3.41
CA ASP A 135 9.69 21.86 -2.36
C ASP A 135 10.36 23.15 -2.89
N ASN A 136 11.36 23.04 -3.77
CA ASN A 136 11.97 24.21 -4.43
C ASN A 136 11.00 24.93 -5.37
N HIS A 137 10.09 24.23 -6.04
CA HIS A 137 9.02 24.85 -6.84
C HIS A 137 7.92 25.50 -5.99
N ASN A 138 7.71 25.03 -4.76
CA ASN A 138 6.69 25.56 -3.84
C ASN A 138 7.20 26.67 -2.92
N ARG A 139 8.47 27.07 -2.99
CA ARG A 139 8.96 28.25 -2.27
C ARG A 139 8.39 29.51 -2.93
N PRO A 140 7.60 30.35 -2.22
CA PRO A 140 7.22 31.64 -2.75
C PRO A 140 8.50 32.44 -3.06
N ARG A 141 8.60 32.95 -4.30
CA ARG A 141 9.65 33.89 -4.71
C ARG A 141 9.54 35.13 -3.83
N ASN A 142 10.22 35.13 -2.69
CA ASN A 142 10.25 36.28 -1.81
C ASN A 142 11.22 37.30 -2.42
N ASN A 143 10.68 38.17 -3.29
CA ASN A 143 11.36 39.36 -3.76
C ASN A 143 11.55 40.31 -2.56
N ARG A 144 12.69 40.21 -1.87
CA ARG A 144 13.17 41.32 -1.04
C ARG A 144 13.67 42.42 -1.97
N ARG A 145 12.73 43.29 -2.39
CA ARG A 145 13.02 44.69 -2.66
C ARG A 145 12.90 45.44 -1.34
N ARG A 146 14.03 45.92 -0.85
CA ARG A 146 14.30 47.26 -0.28
C ARG A 146 15.50 47.18 0.64
#